data_AF-G8XBE7-F1
#
_entry.id   AF-G8XBE7-F1
#
_cell.length_a   1.000
_cell.length_b   1.000
_cell.length_c   1.000
_cell.angle_alpha   90.00
_cell.angle_beta   90.00
_cell.angle_gamma   90.00
#
_symmetry.space_group_name_H-M   'P 1'
#
loop_
_entity.id
_entity.type
_entity.pdbx_description
1 polymer ?
#
loop_
_entity_poly.entity_id
_entity_poly.type
_entity_poly.pdbx_seq_one_letter_code
_entity_poly.pdbx_strand_id
1 'polypeptide(L)'
;MNQAQNLETSSSVNTFWDHVRFGGGIGLSIGNNFTNISVSPTMYYNFDDKTSIGVGLNTSYIKNSTDFTSFVYGISGSVLYSPTEYLQLSADIEQLRVNLDYRTLSGRRSDDFWNTALFLGGGYRMNNVTAGVRYNLLFKNSNNLYTSAWMPFVRVVF
;
A
#
# COMPACT_ATOMS: atom_id res chain seq x y z
N MET A 1 43.53 -34.08 26.64
CA MET A 1 43.52 -32.60 26.65
C MET A 1 43.94 -32.16 25.25
N ASN A 2 43.19 -31.48 24.39
CA ASN A 2 41.85 -30.93 24.36
C ASN A 2 41.44 -31.01 22.88
N GLN A 3 40.32 -31.66 22.56
CA GLN A 3 39.73 -31.53 21.24
C GLN A 3 39.20 -30.10 21.13
N ALA A 4 39.69 -29.34 20.17
CA ALA A 4 39.11 -28.06 19.83
C ALA A 4 37.65 -28.32 19.42
N GLN A 5 36.72 -27.85 20.25
CA GLN A 5 35.32 -27.69 19.87
C GLN A 5 35.30 -26.75 18.65
N ASN A 6 35.22 -27.33 17.46
CA ASN A 6 34.64 -26.63 16.32
C ASN A 6 33.18 -26.36 16.71
N LEU A 7 32.94 -25.15 17.20
CA LEU A 7 31.61 -24.55 17.22
C LEU A 7 31.18 -24.44 15.76
N GLU A 8 30.51 -25.47 15.26
CA GLU A 8 29.64 -25.36 14.10
C GLU A 8 28.69 -24.20 14.40
N THR A 9 29.00 -23.05 13.81
CA THR A 9 28.12 -21.89 13.86
C THR A 9 26.93 -22.29 13.02
N SER A 10 25.87 -22.78 13.68
CA SER A 10 24.62 -23.20 13.05
C SER A 10 24.17 -22.11 12.08
N SER A 11 24.31 -22.37 10.79
CA SER A 11 23.89 -21.51 9.69
C SER A 11 22.36 -21.58 9.54
N SER A 12 21.63 -21.25 10.61
CA SER A 12 20.17 -21.15 10.64
C SER A 12 19.68 -19.72 10.39
N VAL A 13 20.51 -18.88 9.74
CA VAL A 13 20.29 -17.44 9.62
C VAL A 13 20.20 -17.05 8.14
N ASN A 14 19.13 -17.48 7.43
CA ASN A 14 18.53 -16.65 6.36
C ASN A 14 17.26 -17.16 5.67
N THR A 15 16.71 -18.34 6.02
CA THR A 15 15.55 -18.90 5.29
C THR A 15 14.33 -17.98 5.25
N PHE A 16 14.15 -17.11 6.25
CA PHE A 16 13.06 -16.13 6.25
C PHE A 16 13.20 -15.08 5.14
N TRP A 17 14.38 -14.48 4.98
CA TRP A 17 14.60 -13.38 4.04
C TRP A 17 14.57 -13.85 2.58
N ASP A 18 14.84 -15.13 2.32
CA ASP A 18 14.71 -15.75 0.99
C ASP A 18 13.25 -15.72 0.48
N HIS A 19 12.28 -15.65 1.39
CA HIS A 19 10.85 -15.57 1.07
C HIS A 19 10.31 -14.14 1.09
N VAL A 20 11.13 -13.16 1.47
CA VAL A 20 10.71 -11.76 1.58
C VAL A 20 11.04 -11.00 0.30
N ARG A 21 10.05 -10.28 -0.22
CA ARG A 21 10.20 -9.35 -1.33
C ARG A 21 9.78 -7.96 -0.92
N PHE A 22 10.50 -6.97 -1.41
CA PHE A 22 10.15 -5.57 -1.20
C PHE A 22 9.51 -5.01 -2.45
N GLY A 23 8.57 -4.12 -2.26
CA GLY A 23 7.87 -3.48 -3.36
C GLY A 23 7.36 -2.11 -2.96
N GLY A 24 6.52 -1.58 -3.82
CA GLY A 24 5.75 -0.42 -3.51
C GLY A 24 5.05 0.15 -4.73
N GLY A 25 4.31 1.22 -4.48
CA GLY A 25 3.66 2.03 -5.49
C GLY A 25 4.06 3.49 -5.36
N ILE A 26 4.09 4.18 -6.49
CA ILE A 26 4.06 5.63 -6.55
C ILE A 26 2.76 6.00 -7.26
N GLY A 27 1.99 6.92 -6.68
CA GLY A 27 0.78 7.46 -7.29
C GLY A 27 0.97 8.92 -7.63
N LEU A 28 0.44 9.32 -8.79
CA LEU A 28 0.35 10.71 -9.21
C LEU A 28 -1.02 10.93 -9.83
N SER A 29 -1.78 11.88 -9.27
CA SER A 29 -3.06 12.32 -9.84
C SER A 29 -3.06 13.83 -9.97
N ILE A 30 -3.21 14.33 -11.20
CA ILE A 30 -3.29 15.76 -11.50
C ILE A 30 -4.67 16.02 -12.08
N GLY A 31 -5.40 16.95 -11.47
CA GLY A 31 -6.69 17.45 -11.97
C GLY A 31 -6.69 18.97 -12.01
N ASN A 32 -7.73 19.56 -12.59
CA ASN A 32 -7.80 21.00 -12.89
C ASN A 32 -7.45 21.90 -11.68
N ASN A 33 -7.74 21.46 -10.45
CA ASN A 33 -7.47 22.22 -9.23
C ASN A 33 -6.70 21.44 -8.16
N PHE A 34 -6.21 20.22 -8.41
CA PHE A 34 -5.50 19.46 -7.39
C PHE A 34 -4.35 18.61 -7.95
N THR A 35 -3.36 18.35 -7.10
CA THR A 35 -2.27 17.42 -7.34
C THR A 35 -2.16 16.50 -6.13
N ASN A 36 -2.19 15.19 -6.36
CA ASN A 36 -1.92 14.16 -5.37
C ASN A 36 -0.65 13.42 -5.76
N ILE A 37 0.30 13.35 -4.84
CA ILE A 37 1.47 12.49 -4.94
C ILE A 37 1.41 11.49 -3.79
N SER A 38 1.56 10.21 -4.08
CA SER A 38 1.59 9.16 -3.07
C SER A 38 2.78 8.24 -3.25
N VAL A 39 3.26 7.70 -2.12
CA VAL A 39 4.23 6.62 -2.09
C VAL A 39 3.79 5.58 -1.06
N SER A 40 3.88 4.32 -1.46
CA SER A 40 3.41 3.19 -0.68
C SER A 40 4.43 2.07 -0.69
N PRO A 41 5.51 2.13 0.13
CA PRO A 41 6.45 1.02 0.24
C PRO A 41 5.76 -0.19 0.89
N THR A 42 6.07 -1.38 0.39
CA THR A 42 5.47 -2.63 0.84
C THR A 42 6.51 -3.73 0.98
N MET A 43 6.21 -4.68 1.85
CA MET A 43 6.97 -5.92 2.02
C MET A 43 5.99 -7.08 1.89
N TYR A 44 6.40 -8.12 1.16
CA TYR A 44 5.65 -9.34 0.95
C TYR A 44 6.44 -10.54 1.43
N TYR A 45 5.81 -11.43 2.17
CA TYR A 45 6.30 -12.76 2.47
C TYR A 45 5.60 -13.76 1.56
N ASN A 46 6.37 -14.49 0.76
CA ASN A 46 5.87 -15.52 -0.14
C ASN A 46 5.82 -16.85 0.59
N PHE A 47 4.64 -17.46 0.68
CA PHE A 47 4.51 -18.82 1.18
C PHE A 47 4.88 -19.83 0.09
N ASP A 48 4.52 -19.51 -1.15
CA ASP A 48 4.78 -20.29 -2.36
C ASP A 48 4.78 -19.36 -3.59
N ASP A 49 4.89 -19.92 -4.79
CA ASP A 49 4.93 -19.16 -6.05
C ASP A 49 3.63 -18.41 -6.39
N LYS A 50 2.53 -18.73 -5.70
CA LYS A 50 1.19 -18.21 -5.94
C LYS A 50 0.70 -17.33 -4.80
N THR A 51 1.06 -17.62 -3.56
CA THR A 51 0.45 -17.03 -2.37
C THR A 51 1.45 -16.19 -1.59
N SER A 52 1.07 -14.93 -1.34
CA SER A 52 1.88 -14.02 -0.52
C SER A 52 1.00 -13.25 0.45
N ILE A 53 1.55 -12.91 1.60
CA ILE A 53 0.98 -11.89 2.49
C ILE A 53 1.91 -10.69 2.50
N GLY A 54 1.37 -9.48 2.65
CA GLY A 54 2.17 -8.28 2.69
C GLY A 54 1.67 -7.27 3.70
N VAL A 55 2.58 -6.39 4.07
CA VAL A 55 2.32 -5.21 4.88
C VAL A 55 2.94 -4.00 4.20
N GLY A 56 2.34 -2.84 4.39
CA GLY A 56 2.76 -1.63 3.72
C GLY A 56 2.54 -0.38 4.55
N LEU A 57 3.26 0.66 4.17
CA LEU A 57 2.95 2.02 4.57
C LEU A 57 2.32 2.72 3.38
N ASN A 58 1.40 3.63 3.65
CA ASN A 58 0.80 4.48 2.63
C ASN A 58 1.02 5.93 3.05
N THR A 59 1.51 6.75 2.15
CA THR A 59 1.63 8.19 2.36
C THR A 59 1.21 8.93 1.11
N SER A 60 0.45 10.01 1.29
CA SER A 60 -0.09 10.80 0.19
C SER A 60 -0.15 12.26 0.60
N TYR A 61 0.31 13.12 -0.31
CA TYR A 61 0.28 14.56 -0.18
C TYR A 61 -0.63 15.12 -1.26
N ILE A 62 -1.71 15.77 -0.84
CA ILE A 62 -2.72 16.34 -1.73
C ILE A 62 -2.66 17.86 -1.59
N LYS A 63 -2.41 18.55 -2.68
CA LYS A 63 -2.42 20.02 -2.77
C LYS A 63 -3.53 20.47 -3.70
N ASN A 64 -4.35 21.41 -3.26
CA ASN A 64 -5.37 22.07 -4.07
C ASN A 64 -5.02 23.56 -4.22
N SER A 65 -5.30 24.15 -5.39
CA SER A 65 -4.87 25.50 -5.79
C SER A 65 -5.47 26.65 -4.94
N THR A 66 -6.48 26.38 -4.10
CA THR A 66 -7.27 27.40 -3.38
C THR A 66 -7.10 27.34 -1.84
N ASP A 67 -5.90 27.08 -1.32
CA ASP A 67 -5.55 27.04 0.12
C ASP A 67 -5.86 25.74 0.91
N PHE A 68 -5.94 24.59 0.24
CA PHE A 68 -6.14 23.30 0.91
C PHE A 68 -4.96 22.34 0.73
N THR A 69 -4.40 21.88 1.86
CA THR A 69 -3.35 20.85 1.88
C THR A 69 -3.82 19.70 2.77
N SER A 70 -3.76 18.48 2.24
CA SER A 70 -4.00 17.27 3.03
C SER A 70 -2.78 16.40 3.03
N PHE A 71 -2.45 15.90 4.21
CA PHE A 71 -1.47 14.85 4.37
C PHE A 71 -2.18 13.60 4.88
N VAL A 72 -2.01 12.50 4.14
CA VAL A 72 -2.61 11.21 4.46
C VAL A 72 -1.49 10.23 4.70
N TYR A 73 -1.56 9.52 5.81
CA TYR A 73 -0.63 8.43 6.08
C TYR A 73 -1.34 7.26 6.72
N GLY A 74 -0.78 6.06 6.59
CA GLY A 74 -1.37 4.89 7.22
C GLY A 74 -0.62 3.62 6.91
N ILE A 75 -1.26 2.52 7.30
CA ILE A 75 -0.73 1.18 7.13
C ILE A 75 -1.67 0.36 6.24
N SER A 76 -1.11 -0.64 5.59
CA SER A 76 -1.90 -1.63 4.85
C SER A 76 -1.44 -3.04 5.14
N GLY A 77 -2.38 -3.97 4.99
CA GLY A 77 -2.14 -5.40 4.89
C GLY A 77 -2.71 -5.91 3.58
N SER A 78 -2.03 -6.89 2.98
CA SER A 78 -2.41 -7.45 1.67
C SER A 78 -2.30 -8.96 1.70
N VAL A 79 -3.24 -9.65 1.07
CA VAL A 79 -3.11 -11.06 0.69
C VAL A 79 -3.15 -11.13 -0.83
N LEU A 80 -2.17 -11.79 -1.42
CA LEU A 80 -2.01 -11.93 -2.86
C LEU A 80 -2.14 -13.40 -3.27
N TYR A 81 -2.86 -13.64 -4.35
CA TYR A 81 -2.96 -14.96 -4.97
C TYR A 81 -2.76 -14.85 -6.47
N SER A 82 -1.71 -15.47 -7.00
CA SER A 82 -1.31 -15.44 -8.40
C SER A 82 -1.46 -16.84 -9.00
N PRO A 83 -2.66 -17.24 -9.49
CA PRO A 83 -2.88 -18.59 -10.01
C PRO A 83 -2.03 -18.90 -11.25
N THR A 84 -1.66 -17.87 -12.00
CA THR A 84 -0.78 -17.93 -13.17
C THR A 84 0.29 -16.83 -13.08
N GLU A 85 1.28 -16.88 -13.96
CA GLU A 85 2.36 -15.88 -13.97
C GLU A 85 1.91 -14.46 -14.38
N TYR A 86 0.75 -14.36 -15.02
CA TYR A 86 0.18 -13.11 -15.55
C TYR A 86 -1.02 -12.59 -14.77
N LEU A 87 -1.64 -13.40 -13.91
CA LEU A 87 -2.85 -13.00 -13.19
C LEU A 87 -2.56 -12.93 -11.69
N GLN A 88 -2.95 -11.83 -11.06
CA GLN A 88 -2.84 -11.65 -9.62
C GLN A 88 -4.17 -11.14 -9.05
N LEU A 89 -4.67 -11.83 -8.04
CA LEU A 89 -5.79 -11.40 -7.20
C LEU A 89 -5.24 -10.83 -5.90
N SER A 90 -5.94 -9.85 -5.34
CA SER A 90 -5.60 -9.28 -4.04
C SER A 90 -6.80 -9.06 -3.15
N ALA A 91 -6.58 -9.20 -1.85
CA ALA A 91 -7.43 -8.66 -0.81
C ALA A 91 -6.57 -7.72 0.04
N ASP A 92 -6.91 -6.44 0.08
CA ASP A 92 -6.09 -5.41 0.74
C ASP A 92 -6.92 -4.69 1.81
N ILE A 93 -6.39 -4.55 3.02
CA ILE A 93 -6.95 -3.70 4.07
C ILE A 93 -6.05 -2.49 4.27
N GLU A 94 -6.64 -1.31 4.34
CA GLU A 94 -5.93 -0.05 4.55
C GLU A 94 -6.53 0.70 5.74
N GLN A 95 -5.68 1.15 6.66
CA GLN A 95 -6.05 2.04 7.76
C GLN A 95 -5.30 3.34 7.58
N LEU A 96 -6.03 4.41 7.23
CA LEU A 96 -5.47 5.71 6.93
C LEU A 96 -5.88 6.74 7.99
N ARG A 97 -4.93 7.56 8.41
CA ARG A 97 -5.13 8.81 9.14
C ARG A 97 -5.06 9.94 8.12
N VAL A 98 -6.11 10.76 8.11
CA VAL A 98 -6.22 11.89 7.21
C VAL A 98 -6.13 13.15 8.05
N ASN A 99 -5.15 13.99 7.75
CA ASN A 99 -4.99 15.30 8.35
C ASN A 99 -5.32 16.34 7.28
N LEU A 100 -6.44 17.04 7.47
CA LEU A 100 -6.96 18.01 6.52
C LEU A 100 -6.76 19.40 7.09
N ASP A 101 -5.83 20.16 6.50
CA ASP A 101 -5.58 21.55 6.86
C ASP A 101 -6.27 22.49 5.89
N TYR A 102 -7.32 23.18 6.35
CA TYR A 102 -8.02 24.22 5.58
C TYR A 102 -7.75 25.61 6.15
N ARG A 103 -7.47 26.59 5.28
CA ARG A 103 -7.50 28.02 5.65
C ARG A 103 -8.94 28.53 5.50
N THR A 104 -9.52 29.03 6.58
CA THR A 104 -10.78 29.79 6.57
C THR A 104 -10.47 31.28 6.81
N LEU A 105 -11.38 32.18 6.42
CA LEU A 105 -11.30 33.62 6.67
C LEU A 105 -11.10 33.97 8.17
N SER A 106 -11.36 33.03 9.09
CA SER A 106 -11.25 33.19 10.55
C SER A 106 -10.10 32.41 11.21
N GLY A 107 -9.20 31.75 10.45
CA GLY A 107 -8.06 30.98 10.99
C GLY A 107 -7.79 29.63 10.30
N ARG A 108 -6.75 28.90 10.75
CA ARG A 108 -6.47 27.52 10.32
C ARG A 108 -7.35 26.56 11.13
N ARG A 109 -8.05 25.64 10.48
CA ARG A 109 -8.79 24.56 11.13
C ARG A 109 -8.30 23.22 10.58
N SER A 110 -7.87 22.35 11.49
CA SER A 110 -7.47 20.98 11.19
C SER A 110 -8.63 20.05 11.52
N ASP A 111 -9.04 19.20 10.58
CA ASP A 111 -9.91 18.07 10.87
C ASP A 111 -9.12 16.79 10.65
N ASP A 112 -9.20 15.88 11.62
CA ASP A 112 -8.46 14.63 11.59
C ASP A 112 -9.37 13.45 11.81
N PHE A 113 -9.40 12.53 10.86
CA PHE A 113 -10.20 11.31 10.98
C PHE A 113 -9.46 10.06 10.53
N TRP A 114 -9.93 8.93 11.05
CA TRP A 114 -9.47 7.61 10.65
C TRP A 114 -10.42 7.04 9.61
N ASN A 115 -9.85 6.40 8.59
CA ASN A 115 -10.61 5.72 7.57
C ASN A 115 -10.05 4.32 7.33
N THR A 116 -10.93 3.33 7.44
CA THR A 116 -10.63 1.93 7.11
C THR A 116 -11.23 1.62 5.75
N ALA A 117 -10.46 0.98 4.88
CA ALA A 117 -10.92 0.49 3.60
C ALA A 117 -10.52 -0.98 3.43
N LEU A 118 -11.39 -1.74 2.77
CA LEU A 118 -11.15 -3.13 2.41
C LEU A 118 -11.35 -3.25 0.90
N PHE A 119 -10.35 -3.74 0.21
CA PHE A 119 -10.33 -3.85 -1.23
C PHE A 119 -10.24 -5.31 -1.66
N LEU A 120 -10.97 -5.63 -2.73
CA LEU A 120 -10.73 -6.82 -3.54
C LEU A 120 -10.26 -6.39 -4.92
N GLY A 121 -9.16 -6.95 -5.41
CA GLY A 121 -8.54 -6.54 -6.65
C GLY A 121 -8.12 -7.68 -7.55
N GLY A 122 -7.96 -7.34 -8.81
CA GLY A 122 -7.39 -8.19 -9.84
C GLY A 122 -6.47 -7.37 -10.74
N GLY A 123 -5.35 -7.94 -11.15
CA GLY A 123 -4.37 -7.28 -12.00
C GLY A 123 -3.61 -8.24 -12.89
N TYR A 124 -3.06 -7.67 -13.95
CA TYR A 124 -2.17 -8.33 -14.88
C TYR A 124 -0.72 -8.11 -14.45
N ARG A 125 0.04 -9.20 -14.29
CA ARG A 125 1.43 -9.21 -13.85
C ARG A 125 2.37 -9.31 -15.05
N MET A 126 3.27 -8.34 -15.14
CA MET A 126 4.32 -8.20 -16.13
C MET A 126 5.66 -8.18 -15.38
N ASN A 127 6.19 -9.37 -15.12
CA ASN A 127 7.40 -9.59 -14.32
C ASN A 127 7.28 -8.96 -12.91
N ASN A 128 7.94 -7.83 -12.70
CA ASN A 128 8.01 -7.11 -11.43
C ASN A 128 6.93 -6.03 -11.29
N VAL A 129 6.09 -5.83 -12.31
CA VAL A 129 5.04 -4.82 -12.32
C VAL A 129 3.68 -5.50 -12.45
N THR A 130 2.72 -5.15 -11.59
CA THR A 130 1.32 -5.56 -11.70
C THR A 130 0.47 -4.32 -11.88
N ALA A 131 -0.37 -4.30 -12.92
CA ALA A 131 -1.34 -3.24 -13.15
C ALA A 131 -2.75 -3.82 -13.12
N GLY A 132 -3.68 -3.14 -12.48
CA GLY A 132 -5.02 -3.68 -12.30
C GLY A 132 -6.02 -2.72 -11.70
N VAL A 133 -7.13 -3.27 -11.23
CA VAL A 133 -8.21 -2.54 -10.59
C VAL A 133 -8.60 -3.25 -9.31
N ARG A 134 -8.93 -2.47 -8.28
CA ARG A 134 -9.46 -2.93 -7.01
C ARG A 134 -10.77 -2.22 -6.67
N TYR A 135 -11.65 -2.92 -5.95
CA TYR A 135 -12.97 -2.46 -5.54
C TYR A 135 -13.03 -2.35 -4.02
N ASN A 136 -13.45 -1.19 -3.51
CA ASN A 136 -13.61 -0.95 -2.08
C ASN A 136 -14.94 -1.51 -1.56
N LEU A 137 -14.88 -2.58 -0.77
CA LEU A 137 -16.04 -3.22 -0.14
C LEU A 137 -16.68 -2.37 0.97
N LEU A 138 -15.89 -1.52 1.63
CA LEU A 138 -16.37 -0.64 2.70
C LEU A 138 -16.76 0.75 2.18
N PHE A 139 -16.90 0.89 0.86
CA PHE A 139 -17.22 2.16 0.24
C PHE A 139 -18.56 2.72 0.74
N LYS A 140 -18.52 3.96 1.22
CA LYS A 140 -19.71 4.74 1.57
C LYS A 140 -19.64 6.07 0.83
N ASN A 141 -20.68 6.39 0.04
CA ASN A 141 -20.79 7.67 -0.70
C ASN A 141 -20.70 8.92 0.21
N SER A 142 -20.87 8.78 1.52
CA SER A 142 -20.78 9.88 2.49
C SER A 142 -19.36 10.23 2.93
N ASN A 143 -18.36 9.39 2.64
CA ASN A 143 -16.97 9.63 3.05
C ASN A 143 -16.19 10.25 1.88
N ASN A 144 -15.92 11.56 1.95
CA ASN A 144 -15.25 12.36 0.92
C ASN A 144 -13.80 11.97 0.55
N LEU A 145 -13.30 10.80 0.98
CA LEU A 145 -11.93 10.34 0.71
C LEU A 145 -11.78 9.59 -0.60
N TYR A 146 -12.73 8.73 -0.94
CA TYR A 146 -12.68 7.95 -2.18
C TYR A 146 -13.74 8.49 -3.13
N THR A 147 -13.31 8.95 -4.30
CA THR A 147 -14.20 9.48 -5.35
C THR A 147 -14.91 8.38 -6.14
N SER A 148 -14.46 7.14 -6.01
CA SER A 148 -15.00 5.96 -6.67
C SER A 148 -14.75 4.71 -5.82
N ALA A 149 -15.66 3.74 -5.89
CA ALA A 149 -15.45 2.41 -5.33
C ALA A 149 -14.38 1.62 -6.11
N TRP A 150 -14.26 1.86 -7.42
CA TRP A 150 -13.25 1.27 -8.30
C TRP A 150 -12.01 2.14 -8.35
N MET A 151 -10.85 1.53 -8.08
CA MET A 151 -9.55 2.21 -8.06
C MET A 151 -8.56 1.45 -8.95
N PRO A 152 -7.97 2.11 -9.96
CA PRO A 152 -6.81 1.53 -10.64
C PRO A 152 -5.62 1.49 -9.68
N PHE A 153 -4.74 0.51 -9.85
CA PHE A 153 -3.48 0.44 -9.11
C PHE A 153 -2.34 -0.06 -9.99
N VAL A 154 -1.12 0.32 -9.60
CA VAL A 154 0.13 -0.24 -10.09
C VAL A 154 0.97 -0.63 -8.89
N ARG A 155 1.49 -1.85 -8.90
CA ARG A 155 2.36 -2.42 -7.87
C ARG A 155 3.68 -2.84 -8.50
N VAL A 156 4.78 -2.38 -7.95
CA VAL A 156 6.12 -2.83 -8.33
C VAL A 156 6.68 -3.68 -7.20
N VAL A 157 7.22 -4.86 -7.52
CA VAL A 157 7.85 -5.78 -6.55
C VAL A 157 9.22 -6.17 -7.07
N PHE A 158 10.24 -5.93 -6.27
CA PHE A 158 11.63 -6.24 -6.56
C PHE A 158 12.01 -7.65 -6.09
#